data_AF-A0A936DR89-F1
#
_entry.id   AF-A0A936DR89-F1
#
_cell.length_a   1.000
_cell.length_b   1.000
_cell.length_c   1.000
_cell.angle_alpha   90.00
_cell.angle_beta   90.00
_cell.angle_gamma   90.00
#
_symmetry.space_group_name_H-M   'P 1'
#
loop_
_entity.id
_entity.type
_entity.pdbx_description
1 polymer ?
#
loop_
_entity_poly.entity_id
_entity_poly.type
_entity_poly.pdbx_seq_one_letter_code
_entity_poly.pdbx_strand_id
1 'polypeptide(L)'
;MQGNGHVWSSDREHRPQRGGPAYRCPVRSRPHPAGRLFGVRVSPATPDERHHDTARNAGQCRGVCQLQPRQDRLFRDARHHHPRPARGCRKSLEEVGEDTFENNLASRIYPEARALVEAHRRKGHTLAIISSATRYQIAPVAQELGIEHVLCTRLEVVDGVFTGEIVPPPCWKEGKAEAARELARTHGLKLEKSYFYTDASEDLPLLEIVGHPHPLNPDRELALIAERRDWPVHRFAKRKTGFSETLRTGLAYGGMLPAILAGVPVRLLGGSARQAANVTIATWSDFASAAIGLDIRIIGREHLWSRRPAVFVFNHQSAADVMIIGRLLRQDFTGIAKIEASRALLSGTLLKAAGTVFIDRADRGKALEALQPAVEALRNGTSLAIAPEGTRSETAALGAFKKGAFHMAMQAGVPVVPIVIHNALDVQPKGESVFRPATVYVEVLAPIATTGWSARGIDKHVAEVRDLFLRALGQPAGPTPPKRRAPRKAAARSVTRRKAART
;
A
#
# COMPACT_ATOMS: atom_id res chain seq x y z
N MET A 1 52.38 -26.59 3.22
CA MET A 1 52.92 -27.06 1.93
C MET A 1 52.22 -26.29 0.83
N GLN A 2 53.00 -25.43 0.15
CA GLN A 2 52.90 -24.89 -1.22
C GLN A 2 51.48 -24.54 -1.76
N GLY A 3 51.13 -23.31 -2.13
CA GLY A 3 51.91 -22.10 -2.46
C GLY A 3 51.75 -21.71 -3.94
N ASN A 4 51.38 -20.44 -4.16
CA ASN A 4 51.50 -19.55 -5.34
C ASN A 4 50.14 -18.91 -5.67
N GLY A 5 49.91 -17.59 -5.50
CA GLY A 5 50.72 -16.43 -5.90
C GLY A 5 50.16 -15.92 -7.23
N HIS A 6 49.54 -14.73 -7.34
CA HIS A 6 50.24 -13.46 -7.49
C HIS A 6 49.39 -12.23 -7.10
N VAL A 7 50.14 -11.20 -6.69
CA VAL A 7 49.81 -9.83 -6.29
C VAL A 7 50.12 -8.88 -7.47
N TRP A 8 49.48 -7.70 -7.56
CA TRP A 8 50.20 -6.41 -7.76
C TRP A 8 49.35 -5.18 -7.39
N SER A 9 50.07 -4.12 -7.00
CA SER A 9 49.74 -2.94 -6.18
C SER A 9 50.40 -1.69 -6.80
N SER A 10 49.93 -0.48 -6.45
CA SER A 10 50.69 0.76 -6.13
C SER A 10 49.77 1.98 -6.28
N ASP A 11 49.81 3.06 -5.50
CA ASP A 11 50.53 3.46 -4.27
C ASP A 11 49.70 4.62 -3.64
N ARG A 12 49.46 4.67 -2.31
CA ARG A 12 50.21 5.38 -1.24
C ARG A 12 50.54 6.85 -1.56
N GLU A 13 50.46 7.84 -0.68
CA GLU A 13 50.30 7.96 0.78
C GLU A 13 50.09 9.46 1.07
N HIS A 14 49.29 9.86 2.08
CA HIS A 14 49.64 10.87 3.11
C HIS A 14 48.41 11.24 3.99
N ARG A 15 48.60 11.13 5.30
CA ARG A 15 47.84 11.77 6.39
C ARG A 15 48.90 12.44 7.30
N PRO A 16 48.58 13.34 8.26
CA PRO A 16 47.26 13.83 8.70
C PRO A 16 47.20 15.38 8.95
N GLN A 17 46.01 15.94 9.22
CA GLN A 17 45.65 16.69 10.46
C GLN A 17 44.40 17.61 10.31
N ARG A 18 43.51 17.47 11.30
CA ARG A 18 42.56 18.39 11.98
C ARG A 18 41.85 19.53 11.22
N GLY A 19 40.51 19.52 11.31
CA GLY A 19 39.62 20.69 11.14
C GLY A 19 38.27 20.32 10.50
N GLY A 20 37.17 20.27 11.28
CA GLY A 20 35.80 20.24 10.73
C GLY A 20 35.12 21.61 10.85
N PRO A 21 33.84 21.76 10.42
CA PRO A 21 33.20 21.22 9.23
C PRO A 21 32.78 22.36 8.27
N ALA A 22 32.94 22.16 6.96
CA ALA A 22 32.33 23.03 5.95
C ALA A 22 31.73 22.15 4.84
N TYR A 23 30.46 21.77 5.00
CA TYR A 23 29.72 21.10 3.93
C TYR A 23 29.30 22.13 2.88
N ARG A 24 30.18 22.38 1.91
CA ARG A 24 29.80 22.93 0.60
C ARG A 24 29.39 21.79 -0.31
N CYS A 25 28.16 21.85 -0.81
CA CYS A 25 27.64 21.01 -1.87
C CYS A 25 28.13 21.55 -3.23
N PRO A 26 28.82 20.77 -4.08
CA PRO A 26 28.96 21.10 -5.48
C PRO A 26 28.09 20.14 -6.31
N VAL A 27 26.96 20.65 -6.79
CA VAL A 27 26.23 20.07 -7.92
C VAL A 27 27.14 20.19 -9.15
N ARG A 28 27.82 19.10 -9.50
CA ARG A 28 28.35 18.90 -10.87
C ARG A 28 27.46 17.88 -11.55
N SER A 29 26.68 18.36 -12.51
CA SER A 29 25.99 17.58 -13.53
C SER A 29 26.98 16.62 -14.21
N ARG A 30 26.81 15.31 -13.99
CA ARG A 30 27.43 14.26 -14.78
C ARG A 30 26.37 13.60 -15.68
N PRO A 31 26.74 13.06 -16.86
CA PRO A 31 25.79 12.53 -17.82
C PRO A 31 25.08 11.28 -17.28
N HIS A 32 23.83 11.08 -17.68
CA HIS A 32 22.99 9.91 -17.39
C HIS A 32 23.75 8.58 -17.58
N PRO A 33 23.76 7.65 -16.60
CA PRO A 33 24.18 6.29 -16.87
C PRO A 33 23.08 5.57 -17.68
N ALA A 34 23.51 4.85 -18.72
CA ALA A 34 22.66 4.07 -19.61
C ALA A 34 21.64 3.19 -18.86
N GLY A 35 20.35 3.37 -19.17
CA GLY A 35 19.23 2.69 -18.52
C GLY A 35 19.24 1.18 -18.71
N ARG A 36 18.90 0.46 -17.64
CA ARG A 36 18.68 -1.00 -17.62
C ARG A 36 17.18 -1.24 -17.53
N LEU A 37 16.65 -2.17 -18.33
CA LEU A 37 15.23 -2.57 -18.27
C LEU A 37 15.01 -3.52 -17.09
N PHE A 38 13.91 -3.33 -16.37
CA PHE A 38 13.41 -4.25 -15.35
C PHE A 38 11.97 -4.62 -15.72
N GLY A 39 11.71 -5.90 -15.99
CA GLY A 39 10.37 -6.42 -16.28
C GLY A 39 9.85 -7.29 -15.15
N VAL A 40 8.62 -7.04 -14.66
CA VAL A 40 7.92 -7.91 -13.69
C VAL A 40 6.60 -8.38 -14.27
N ARG A 41 6.40 -9.71 -14.32
CA ARG A 41 5.06 -10.30 -14.46
C ARG A 41 4.44 -10.45 -13.06
N VAL A 42 3.23 -9.92 -12.88
CA VAL A 42 2.41 -10.16 -11.68
C VAL A 42 1.27 -11.10 -12.07
N SER A 43 1.37 -12.37 -11.70
CA SER A 43 0.31 -13.37 -11.88
C SER A 43 -0.37 -13.64 -10.52
N PRO A 44 -1.71 -13.57 -10.39
CA PRO A 44 -2.40 -14.01 -9.18
C PRO A 44 -2.30 -15.53 -9.03
N ALA A 45 -1.99 -15.99 -7.81
CA ALA A 45 -1.91 -17.41 -7.51
C ALA A 45 -3.21 -18.16 -7.84
N THR A 46 -3.08 -19.30 -8.52
CA THR A 46 -4.17 -20.23 -8.86
C THR A 46 -4.77 -20.90 -7.59
N PRO A 47 -6.08 -21.22 -7.57
CA PRO A 47 -6.69 -22.06 -6.53
C PRO A 47 -6.29 -23.53 -6.70
N ASP A 48 -6.07 -24.23 -5.59
CA ASP A 48 -5.83 -25.68 -5.53
C ASP A 48 -7.19 -26.42 -5.50
N GLU A 49 -7.29 -27.56 -6.19
CA GLU A 49 -8.53 -28.30 -6.53
C GLU A 49 -9.16 -29.08 -5.35
N ARG A 50 -8.87 -28.72 -4.10
CA ARG A 50 -9.39 -29.45 -2.94
C ARG A 50 -10.03 -28.52 -1.93
N HIS A 51 -11.30 -28.17 -2.16
CA HIS A 51 -12.34 -28.02 -1.13
C HIS A 51 -13.71 -27.79 -1.78
N HIS A 52 -14.45 -28.89 -1.93
CA HIS A 52 -15.91 -28.86 -2.07
C HIS A 52 -16.53 -28.53 -0.70
N ASP A 53 -16.88 -27.27 -0.46
CA ASP A 53 -18.15 -26.89 0.17
C ASP A 53 -18.18 -25.38 0.43
N THR A 54 -18.92 -24.64 -0.39
CA THR A 54 -19.55 -23.32 -0.09
C THR A 54 -20.27 -22.82 -1.36
N ALA A 55 -21.01 -23.70 -2.02
CA ALA A 55 -21.85 -23.35 -3.16
C ALA A 55 -23.25 -22.96 -2.68
N ARG A 56 -23.47 -21.70 -2.26
CA ARG A 56 -24.86 -21.18 -2.13
C ARG A 56 -25.07 -19.68 -2.32
N ASN A 57 -24.04 -18.89 -2.67
CA ASN A 57 -24.22 -17.48 -3.08
C ASN A 57 -23.52 -17.09 -4.40
N ALA A 58 -23.05 -18.06 -5.19
CA ALA A 58 -22.33 -17.84 -6.45
C ALA A 58 -23.27 -17.75 -7.69
N GLY A 59 -24.31 -16.91 -7.61
CA GLY A 59 -25.31 -16.74 -8.68
C GLY A 59 -25.03 -15.58 -9.65
N GLN A 60 -24.11 -14.66 -9.34
CA GLN A 60 -23.86 -13.45 -10.15
C GLN A 60 -22.40 -13.27 -10.61
N CYS A 61 -21.49 -14.17 -10.24
CA CYS A 61 -20.07 -14.10 -10.60
C CYS A 61 -19.53 -15.39 -11.24
N ARG A 62 -20.32 -16.06 -12.09
CA ARG A 62 -19.84 -17.23 -12.86
C ARG A 62 -19.21 -16.90 -14.22
N GLY A 63 -19.17 -15.63 -14.64
CA GLY A 63 -18.74 -15.24 -15.99
C GLY A 63 -17.27 -14.85 -16.17
N VAL A 64 -16.50 -14.57 -15.11
CA VAL A 64 -15.21 -13.86 -15.26
C VAL A 64 -14.00 -14.64 -14.70
N CYS A 65 -14.21 -15.75 -13.97
CA CYS A 65 -13.13 -16.50 -13.30
C CYS A 65 -12.85 -17.91 -13.89
N GLN A 66 -13.31 -18.19 -15.12
CA GLN A 66 -13.03 -19.46 -15.84
C GLN A 66 -12.44 -19.23 -17.24
N LEU A 67 -11.63 -18.18 -17.41
CA LEU A 67 -11.09 -17.78 -18.72
C LEU A 67 -9.72 -18.38 -19.08
N GLN A 68 -9.14 -19.28 -18.27
CA GLN A 68 -7.90 -19.95 -18.67
C GLN A 68 -8.09 -21.28 -19.44
N PRO A 69 -9.09 -22.15 -19.14
CA PRO A 69 -9.27 -23.38 -19.94
C PRO A 69 -10.28 -23.25 -21.10
N ARG A 70 -10.86 -22.06 -21.33
CA ARG A 70 -11.96 -21.84 -22.30
C ARG A 70 -11.62 -20.90 -23.46
N GLN A 71 -10.35 -20.60 -23.69
CA GLN A 71 -9.95 -19.87 -24.90
C GLN A 71 -10.37 -20.68 -26.15
N ASP A 72 -10.19 -22.01 -26.17
CA ASP A 72 -10.51 -22.86 -27.34
C ASP A 72 -12.00 -22.99 -27.74
N ARG A 73 -12.96 -22.74 -26.84
CA ARG A 73 -14.40 -22.78 -27.19
C ARG A 73 -14.99 -21.44 -27.59
N LEU A 74 -14.44 -20.32 -27.12
CA LEU A 74 -14.79 -18.99 -27.61
C LEU A 74 -14.31 -18.76 -29.06
N PHE A 75 -13.24 -19.45 -29.47
CA PHE A 75 -12.71 -19.38 -30.84
C PHE A 75 -13.58 -20.05 -31.92
N ARG A 76 -14.58 -20.88 -31.57
CA ARG A 76 -15.42 -21.57 -32.58
C ARG A 76 -16.79 -20.91 -32.80
N ASP A 77 -17.36 -20.26 -31.78
CA ASP A 77 -18.69 -19.63 -31.84
C ASP A 77 -18.65 -18.13 -32.22
N ALA A 78 -17.46 -17.52 -32.33
CA ALA A 78 -17.30 -16.11 -32.72
C ALA A 78 -17.47 -15.83 -34.22
N ARG A 79 -17.73 -16.85 -35.07
CA ARG A 79 -17.91 -16.64 -36.51
C ARG A 79 -19.30 -16.14 -36.94
N HIS A 80 -20.29 -16.09 -36.04
CA HIS A 80 -21.65 -15.72 -36.45
C HIS A 80 -22.41 -14.73 -35.58
N HIS A 81 -21.94 -14.27 -34.42
CA HIS A 81 -22.72 -13.34 -33.59
C HIS A 81 -21.89 -12.14 -33.11
N HIS A 82 -22.26 -10.95 -33.60
CA HIS A 82 -21.85 -9.67 -33.04
C HIS A 82 -22.06 -9.65 -31.52
N PRO A 83 -21.02 -9.43 -30.69
CA PRO A 83 -21.22 -9.25 -29.26
C PRO A 83 -21.84 -7.86 -29.05
N ARG A 84 -23.17 -7.81 -28.93
CA ARG A 84 -23.83 -6.66 -28.33
C ARG A 84 -23.30 -6.51 -26.90
N PRO A 85 -22.94 -5.30 -26.45
CA PRO A 85 -22.54 -5.08 -25.06
C PRO A 85 -23.65 -5.61 -24.15
N ALA A 86 -23.26 -6.44 -23.18
CA ALA A 86 -24.18 -7.09 -22.26
C ALA A 86 -25.11 -6.04 -21.64
N ARG A 87 -26.40 -6.09 -21.98
CA ARG A 87 -27.43 -5.22 -21.41
C ARG A 87 -27.41 -5.37 -19.88
N GLY A 88 -26.93 -4.34 -19.18
CA GLY A 88 -27.02 -4.22 -17.73
C GLY A 88 -25.74 -3.82 -16.99
N CYS A 89 -24.55 -3.86 -17.62
CA CYS A 89 -23.34 -3.37 -16.96
C CYS A 89 -23.13 -1.88 -17.27
N ARG A 90 -23.39 -1.02 -16.29
CA ARG A 90 -23.24 0.45 -16.42
C ARG A 90 -21.79 0.93 -16.24
N LYS A 91 -20.83 0.00 -16.18
CA LYS A 91 -19.41 0.26 -15.88
C LYS A 91 -18.54 0.03 -17.10
N SER A 92 -17.51 0.85 -17.27
CA SER A 92 -16.49 0.63 -18.31
C SER A 92 -15.55 -0.53 -17.93
N LEU A 93 -14.81 -1.07 -18.90
CA LEU A 93 -13.83 -2.15 -18.63
C LEU A 93 -12.68 -1.66 -17.74
N GLU A 94 -12.32 -0.38 -17.81
CA GLU A 94 -11.38 0.27 -16.91
C GLU A 94 -11.90 0.23 -15.47
N GLU A 95 -13.15 0.65 -15.23
CA GLU A 95 -13.75 0.65 -13.89
C GLU A 95 -13.84 -0.77 -13.31
N VAL A 96 -14.14 -1.77 -14.14
CA VAL A 96 -14.16 -3.19 -13.73
C VAL A 96 -12.75 -3.67 -13.37
N GLY A 97 -11.74 -3.25 -14.13
CA GLY A 97 -10.34 -3.53 -13.85
C GLY A 97 -9.88 -2.95 -12.51
N GLU A 98 -10.15 -1.65 -12.28
CA GLU A 98 -9.84 -0.95 -11.02
C GLU A 98 -10.53 -1.60 -9.82
N ASP A 99 -11.83 -1.86 -9.92
CA ASP A 99 -12.56 -2.49 -8.82
C ASP A 99 -12.05 -3.91 -8.53
N THR A 100 -11.73 -4.69 -9.57
CA THR A 100 -11.17 -6.04 -9.38
C THR A 100 -9.80 -5.97 -8.73
N PHE A 101 -8.98 -5.00 -9.11
CA PHE A 101 -7.68 -4.79 -8.53
C PHE A 101 -7.76 -4.46 -7.04
N GLU A 102 -8.52 -3.42 -6.68
CA GLU A 102 -8.62 -2.94 -5.29
C GLU A 102 -9.21 -4.00 -4.35
N ASN A 103 -10.29 -4.66 -4.77
CA ASN A 103 -11.01 -5.58 -3.89
C ASN A 103 -10.34 -6.96 -3.79
N ASN A 104 -9.56 -7.39 -4.79
CA ASN A 104 -9.11 -8.79 -4.89
C ASN A 104 -7.61 -8.98 -5.11
N LEU A 105 -6.93 -8.04 -5.78
CA LEU A 105 -5.55 -8.24 -6.25
C LEU A 105 -4.50 -7.42 -5.48
N ALA A 106 -4.84 -6.22 -5.00
CA ALA A 106 -3.91 -5.33 -4.31
C ALA A 106 -3.25 -5.98 -3.07
N SER A 107 -4.04 -6.73 -2.29
CA SER A 107 -3.57 -7.48 -1.12
C SER A 107 -2.74 -8.73 -1.46
N ARG A 108 -2.75 -9.17 -2.73
CA ARG A 108 -2.00 -10.34 -3.20
C ARG A 108 -0.62 -10.01 -3.76
N ILE A 109 -0.29 -8.72 -3.90
CA ILE A 109 1.06 -8.31 -4.30
C ILE A 109 2.01 -8.60 -3.15
N TYR A 110 2.99 -9.48 -3.39
CA TYR A 110 4.05 -9.79 -2.43
C TYR A 110 4.84 -8.53 -2.06
N PRO A 111 5.04 -8.24 -0.76
CA PRO A 111 5.89 -7.11 -0.37
C PRO A 111 7.35 -7.27 -0.76
N GLU A 112 7.83 -8.49 -0.91
CA GLU A 112 9.12 -8.80 -1.54
C GLU A 112 9.17 -8.28 -2.98
N ALA A 113 8.06 -8.38 -3.73
CA ALA A 113 7.95 -7.80 -5.07
C ALA A 113 7.93 -6.27 -5.03
N ARG A 114 7.24 -5.66 -4.08
CA ARG A 114 7.25 -4.19 -3.89
C ARG A 114 8.66 -3.68 -3.56
N ALA A 115 9.35 -4.35 -2.64
CA ALA A 115 10.72 -4.04 -2.26
C ALA A 115 11.69 -4.21 -3.43
N LEU A 116 11.50 -5.23 -4.26
CA LEU A 116 12.31 -5.45 -5.46
C LEU A 116 12.12 -4.33 -6.48
N VAL A 117 10.87 -3.95 -6.80
CA VAL A 117 10.56 -2.82 -7.69
C VAL A 117 11.23 -1.54 -7.19
N GLU A 118 11.11 -1.26 -5.89
CA GLU A 118 11.71 -0.07 -5.27
C GLU A 118 13.25 -0.11 -5.30
N ALA A 119 13.87 -1.28 -5.10
CA ALA A 119 15.32 -1.43 -5.21
C ALA A 119 15.82 -1.10 -6.63
N HIS A 120 15.08 -1.50 -7.67
CA HIS A 120 15.39 -1.14 -9.05
C HIS A 120 15.16 0.35 -9.34
N ARG A 121 14.09 0.93 -8.80
CA ARG A 121 13.83 2.38 -8.88
C ARG A 121 14.98 3.20 -8.31
N ARG A 122 15.48 2.85 -7.13
CA ARG A 122 16.61 3.54 -6.46
C ARG A 122 17.92 3.43 -7.23
N LYS A 123 18.10 2.36 -8.03
CA LYS A 123 19.25 2.19 -8.92
C LYS A 123 19.11 2.99 -10.22
N GLY A 124 17.99 3.71 -10.43
CA GLY A 124 17.72 4.47 -11.64
C GLY A 124 17.40 3.60 -12.86
N HIS A 125 16.89 2.38 -12.65
CA HIS A 125 16.49 1.50 -13.75
C HIS A 125 15.17 1.96 -14.37
N THR A 126 15.01 1.69 -15.66
CA THR A 126 13.75 1.85 -16.37
C THR A 126 12.85 0.66 -16.03
N LEU A 127 11.68 0.93 -15.43
CA LEU A 127 10.76 -0.10 -14.98
C LEU A 127 9.66 -0.34 -16.03
N ALA A 128 9.39 -1.60 -16.35
CA ALA A 128 8.30 -2.01 -17.22
C ALA A 128 7.54 -3.21 -16.68
N ILE A 129 6.26 -3.33 -17.05
CA ILE A 129 5.49 -4.57 -16.95
C ILE A 129 5.26 -5.07 -18.37
N ILE A 130 5.60 -6.33 -18.61
CA ILE A 130 5.36 -7.03 -19.88
C ILE A 130 4.43 -8.21 -19.58
N SER A 131 3.19 -8.15 -20.06
CA SER A 131 2.15 -9.11 -19.69
C SER A 131 1.26 -9.49 -20.86
N SER A 132 0.80 -10.73 -20.90
CA SER A 132 -0.22 -11.18 -21.85
C SER A 132 -1.62 -10.72 -21.50
N ALA A 133 -1.82 -10.22 -20.27
CA ALA A 133 -3.07 -9.62 -19.83
C ALA A 133 -3.41 -8.38 -20.67
N THR A 134 -4.68 -7.99 -20.67
CA THR A 134 -5.12 -6.76 -21.32
C THR A 134 -4.73 -5.54 -20.49
N ARG A 135 -4.66 -4.36 -21.13
CA ARG A 135 -4.41 -3.08 -20.45
C ARG A 135 -5.33 -2.86 -19.25
N TYR A 136 -6.60 -3.22 -19.36
CA TYR A 136 -7.62 -3.05 -18.33
C TYR A 136 -7.32 -3.84 -17.04
N GLN A 137 -6.63 -4.97 -17.16
CA GLN A 137 -6.27 -5.80 -16.01
C GLN A 137 -4.96 -5.37 -15.37
N ILE A 138 -3.99 -4.95 -16.18
CA ILE A 138 -2.61 -4.74 -15.71
C ILE A 138 -2.33 -3.27 -15.34
N ALA A 139 -3.05 -2.30 -15.92
CA ALA A 139 -2.84 -0.89 -15.63
C ALA A 139 -3.00 -0.53 -14.14
N PRO A 140 -4.00 -1.05 -13.40
CA PRO A 140 -4.11 -0.79 -11.96
C PRO A 140 -2.90 -1.30 -11.16
N VAL A 141 -2.33 -2.45 -11.55
CA VAL A 141 -1.12 -3.03 -10.94
C VAL A 141 0.10 -2.15 -11.23
N ALA A 142 0.24 -1.70 -12.48
CA ALA A 142 1.33 -0.81 -12.88
C ALA A 142 1.29 0.51 -12.12
N GLN A 143 0.10 1.09 -11.98
CA GLN A 143 -0.11 2.32 -11.23
C GLN A 143 0.21 2.14 -9.75
N GLU A 144 -0.24 1.06 -9.12
CA GLU A 144 0.07 0.73 -7.72
C GLU A 144 1.58 0.59 -7.48
N LEU A 145 2.29 -0.04 -8.42
CA LEU A 145 3.73 -0.26 -8.31
C LEU A 145 4.54 0.95 -8.79
N GLY A 146 3.92 2.00 -9.34
CA GLY A 146 4.60 3.15 -9.91
C GLY A 146 5.49 2.77 -11.10
N ILE A 147 5.00 1.88 -11.98
CA ILE A 147 5.70 1.43 -13.18
C ILE A 147 5.07 2.12 -14.39
N GLU A 148 5.90 2.86 -15.13
CA GLU A 148 5.47 3.71 -16.24
C GLU A 148 5.17 2.91 -17.51
N HIS A 149 6.06 2.01 -17.89
CA HIS A 149 5.97 1.30 -19.16
C HIS A 149 5.13 0.02 -19.01
N VAL A 150 3.99 -0.05 -19.71
CA VAL A 150 3.08 -1.20 -19.67
C VAL A 150 2.92 -1.77 -21.08
N LEU A 151 3.53 -2.93 -21.32
CA LEU A 151 3.48 -3.65 -22.58
C LEU A 151 2.53 -4.84 -22.42
N CYS A 152 1.40 -4.77 -23.12
CA CYS A 152 0.29 -5.66 -22.91
C CYS A 152 -0.44 -6.02 -24.20
N THR A 153 -1.26 -7.07 -24.15
CA THR A 153 -2.12 -7.44 -25.28
C THR A 153 -3.15 -6.34 -25.50
N ARG A 154 -3.20 -5.79 -26.71
CA ARG A 154 -4.12 -4.72 -27.10
C ARG A 154 -5.34 -5.30 -27.79
N LEU A 155 -6.53 -4.90 -27.35
CA LEU A 155 -7.78 -5.17 -28.06
C LEU A 155 -8.00 -4.07 -29.09
N GLU A 156 -8.46 -4.44 -30.28
CA GLU A 156 -8.78 -3.48 -31.32
C GLU A 156 -10.07 -2.71 -30.98
N VAL A 157 -10.01 -1.40 -31.14
CA VAL A 157 -11.09 -0.46 -30.85
C VAL A 157 -11.28 0.45 -32.06
N VAL A 158 -12.49 0.45 -32.60
CA VAL A 158 -12.90 1.32 -33.72
C VAL A 158 -14.11 2.13 -33.24
N ASP A 159 -14.04 3.45 -33.40
CA ASP A 159 -15.08 4.39 -32.95
C ASP A 159 -15.50 4.22 -31.48
N GLY A 160 -14.53 3.89 -30.62
CA GLY A 160 -14.77 3.65 -29.19
C GLY A 160 -15.44 2.31 -28.85
N VAL A 161 -15.60 1.42 -29.83
CA VAL A 161 -16.20 0.09 -29.67
C VAL A 161 -15.17 -1.00 -29.93
N PHE A 162 -15.16 -2.04 -29.09
CA PHE A 162 -14.32 -3.21 -29.31
C PHE A 162 -14.79 -3.99 -30.54
N THR A 163 -13.86 -4.29 -31.45
CA THR A 163 -14.16 -5.13 -32.60
C THR A 163 -14.23 -6.61 -32.22
N GLY A 164 -13.59 -6.98 -31.10
CA GLY A 164 -13.42 -8.36 -30.66
C GLY A 164 -12.06 -8.96 -31.04
N GLU A 165 -11.30 -8.26 -31.91
CA GLU A 165 -10.00 -8.69 -32.38
C GLU A 165 -8.86 -8.20 -31.48
N ILE A 166 -7.73 -8.91 -31.54
CA ILE A 166 -6.48 -8.54 -30.86
C ILE A 166 -5.57 -7.86 -31.88
N VAL A 167 -4.99 -6.72 -31.52
CA VAL A 167 -3.99 -6.05 -32.37
C VAL A 167 -2.70 -6.86 -32.36
N PRO A 168 -2.26 -7.42 -33.52
CA PRO A 168 -1.02 -8.19 -33.58
C PRO A 168 0.24 -7.31 -33.45
N PRO A 169 1.38 -7.89 -33.02
CA PRO A 169 1.48 -9.20 -32.39
C PRO A 169 0.94 -9.18 -30.95
N PRO A 170 0.29 -10.26 -30.47
CA PRO A 170 -0.12 -10.37 -29.08
C PRO A 170 1.10 -10.41 -28.15
N CYS A 171 0.97 -9.90 -26.93
CA CYS A 171 2.04 -9.90 -25.93
C CYS A 171 2.20 -11.29 -25.27
N TRP A 172 2.52 -12.30 -26.08
CA TRP A 172 2.58 -13.72 -25.69
C TRP A 172 3.84 -14.38 -26.26
N LYS A 173 4.58 -15.13 -25.44
CA LYS A 173 5.84 -15.80 -25.82
C LYS A 173 6.79 -14.84 -26.55
N GLU A 174 7.08 -15.10 -27.82
CA GLU A 174 7.97 -14.23 -28.64
C GLU A 174 7.46 -12.79 -28.71
N GLY A 175 6.15 -12.56 -28.70
CA GLY A 175 5.59 -11.20 -28.70
C GLY A 175 5.98 -10.39 -27.45
N LYS A 176 6.29 -11.05 -26.31
CA LYS A 176 6.86 -10.37 -25.14
C LYS A 176 8.32 -10.01 -25.33
N ALA A 177 9.08 -10.90 -25.96
CA ALA A 177 10.47 -10.64 -26.32
C ALA A 177 10.57 -9.48 -27.33
N GLU A 178 9.71 -9.46 -28.34
CA GLU A 178 9.59 -8.36 -29.30
C GLU A 178 9.19 -7.04 -28.63
N ALA A 179 8.19 -7.06 -27.75
CA ALA A 179 7.81 -5.89 -26.97
C ALA A 179 8.98 -5.33 -26.14
N ALA A 180 9.78 -6.20 -25.51
CA ALA A 180 10.97 -5.78 -24.77
C ALA A 180 12.06 -5.18 -25.68
N ARG A 181 12.31 -5.78 -26.86
CA ARG A 181 13.25 -5.25 -27.86
C ARG A 181 12.80 -3.88 -28.35
N GLU A 182 11.51 -3.70 -28.61
CA GLU A 182 10.96 -2.42 -29.07
C GLU A 182 11.07 -1.32 -28.00
N LEU A 183 10.79 -1.66 -26.75
CA LEU A 183 11.02 -0.73 -25.63
C LEU A 183 12.50 -0.38 -25.48
N ALA A 184 13.38 -1.38 -25.59
CA ALA A 184 14.82 -1.17 -25.51
C ALA A 184 15.33 -0.26 -26.63
N ARG A 185 14.84 -0.44 -27.87
CA ARG A 185 15.15 0.41 -29.01
C ARG A 185 14.66 1.85 -28.79
N THR A 186 13.43 2.01 -28.30
CA THR A 186 12.80 3.33 -28.09
C THR A 186 13.50 4.14 -27.01
N HIS A 187 13.96 3.49 -25.94
CA HIS A 187 14.57 4.16 -24.79
C HIS A 187 16.10 4.00 -24.70
N GLY A 188 16.75 3.43 -25.72
CA GLY A 188 18.20 3.21 -25.74
C GLY A 188 18.72 2.27 -24.64
N LEU A 189 17.91 1.27 -24.26
CA LEU A 189 18.23 0.31 -23.20
C LEU A 189 19.02 -0.88 -23.77
N LYS A 190 19.88 -1.47 -22.92
CA LYS A 190 20.66 -2.68 -23.26
C LYS A 190 20.06 -3.89 -22.57
N LEU A 191 19.47 -4.81 -23.32
CA LEU A 191 18.82 -6.00 -22.76
C LEU A 191 19.84 -6.91 -22.05
N GLU A 192 21.08 -6.94 -22.51
CA GLU A 192 22.19 -7.69 -21.91
C GLU A 192 22.60 -7.16 -20.53
N LYS A 193 22.10 -5.98 -20.13
CA LYS A 193 22.28 -5.41 -18.79
C LYS A 193 20.99 -5.35 -17.99
N SER A 194 19.91 -5.89 -18.55
CA SER A 194 18.55 -5.80 -18.03
C SER A 194 18.18 -7.03 -17.21
N TYR A 195 17.18 -6.85 -16.35
CA TYR A 195 16.69 -7.86 -15.43
C TYR A 195 15.25 -8.22 -15.80
N PHE A 196 14.91 -9.50 -15.77
CA PHE A 196 13.54 -9.93 -16.05
C PHE A 196 13.05 -10.97 -15.07
N TYR A 197 11.89 -10.70 -14.47
CA TYR A 197 11.26 -11.50 -13.43
C TYR A 197 9.93 -12.07 -13.90
N THR A 198 9.80 -13.39 -13.84
CA THR A 198 8.59 -14.10 -14.28
C THR A 198 8.41 -15.43 -13.56
N ASP A 199 7.17 -15.84 -13.39
CA ASP A 199 6.76 -17.16 -12.88
C ASP A 199 6.48 -18.18 -13.99
N ALA A 200 6.45 -17.76 -15.25
CA ALA A 200 5.93 -18.56 -16.35
C ALA A 200 6.98 -18.97 -17.38
N SER A 201 7.00 -20.24 -17.71
CA SER A 201 7.80 -20.85 -18.79
C SER A 201 7.53 -20.24 -20.16
N GLU A 202 6.32 -19.72 -20.41
CA GLU A 202 5.95 -18.99 -21.63
C GLU A 202 6.86 -17.81 -21.92
N ASP A 203 7.50 -17.24 -20.91
CA ASP A 203 8.35 -16.06 -21.03
C ASP A 203 9.81 -16.41 -21.30
N LEU A 204 10.11 -17.69 -21.57
CA LEU A 204 11.45 -18.17 -21.91
C LEU A 204 12.14 -17.34 -23.01
N PRO A 205 11.48 -16.96 -24.13
CA PRO A 205 12.15 -16.16 -25.15
C PRO A 205 12.63 -14.79 -24.63
N LEU A 206 11.91 -14.20 -23.67
CA LEU A 206 12.31 -12.95 -23.05
C LEU A 206 13.41 -13.17 -21.99
N LEU A 207 13.37 -14.28 -21.26
CA LEU A 207 14.46 -14.65 -20.34
C LEU A 207 15.79 -14.88 -21.09
N GLU A 208 15.75 -15.35 -22.33
CA GLU A 208 16.94 -15.64 -23.13
C GLU A 208 17.66 -14.41 -23.67
N ILE A 209 16.95 -13.30 -23.89
CA ILE A 209 17.54 -12.08 -24.46
C ILE A 209 18.04 -11.10 -23.40
N VAL A 210 17.75 -11.32 -22.12
CA VAL A 210 18.20 -10.45 -21.03
C VAL A 210 19.48 -10.96 -20.38
N GLY A 211 20.30 -10.04 -19.85
CA GLY A 211 21.54 -10.41 -19.16
C GLY A 211 21.35 -10.98 -17.75
N HIS A 212 20.21 -10.69 -17.10
CA HIS A 212 19.92 -11.12 -15.74
C HIS A 212 18.51 -11.77 -15.65
N PRO A 213 18.36 -13.02 -16.12
CA PRO A 213 17.11 -13.76 -16.00
C PRO A 213 16.86 -14.19 -14.56
N HIS A 214 15.67 -13.89 -14.04
CA HIS A 214 15.28 -14.13 -12.66
C HIS A 214 13.92 -14.82 -12.56
N PRO A 215 13.85 -16.16 -12.68
CA PRO A 215 12.64 -16.90 -12.39
C PRO A 215 12.13 -16.60 -10.97
N LEU A 216 10.84 -16.27 -10.83
CA LEU A 216 10.20 -15.85 -9.59
C LEU A 216 8.98 -16.72 -9.33
N ASN A 217 8.99 -17.53 -8.28
CA ASN A 217 7.98 -18.57 -8.04
C ASN A 217 7.68 -19.40 -9.31
N PRO A 218 8.70 -19.92 -10.01
CA PRO A 218 8.53 -20.50 -11.33
C PRO A 218 7.60 -21.72 -11.33
N ASP A 219 6.84 -21.87 -12.41
CA ASP A 219 6.16 -23.11 -12.75
C ASP A 219 7.15 -24.29 -12.86
N ARG A 220 6.62 -25.51 -12.96
CA ARG A 220 7.47 -26.72 -12.97
C ARG A 220 8.44 -26.73 -14.14
N GLU A 221 8.02 -26.26 -15.32
CA GLU A 221 8.85 -26.27 -16.51
C GLU A 221 9.97 -25.24 -16.42
N LEU A 222 9.65 -24.01 -16.02
CA LEU A 222 10.60 -22.93 -15.83
C LEU A 222 11.58 -23.26 -14.70
N ALA A 223 11.15 -23.94 -13.63
CA ALA A 223 12.04 -24.37 -12.55
C ALA A 223 13.13 -25.34 -13.07
N LEU A 224 12.76 -26.30 -13.91
CA LEU A 224 13.71 -27.24 -14.53
C LEU A 224 14.67 -26.53 -15.49
N ILE A 225 14.19 -25.55 -16.25
CA ILE A 225 15.03 -24.74 -17.13
C ILE A 225 16.03 -23.91 -16.30
N ALA A 226 15.55 -23.27 -15.24
CA ALA A 226 16.36 -22.45 -14.35
C ALA A 226 17.48 -23.28 -13.71
N GLU A 227 17.19 -24.49 -13.25
CA GLU A 227 18.17 -25.42 -12.69
C GLU A 227 19.22 -25.82 -13.74
N ARG A 228 18.82 -26.19 -14.96
CA ARG A 228 19.76 -26.54 -16.03
C ARG A 228 20.66 -25.38 -16.48
N ARG A 229 20.17 -24.14 -16.36
CA ARG A 229 20.88 -22.92 -16.81
C ARG A 229 21.56 -22.16 -15.66
N ASP A 230 21.54 -22.71 -14.45
CA ASP A 230 22.04 -22.08 -13.23
C ASP A 230 21.49 -20.65 -13.03
N TRP A 231 20.21 -20.45 -13.35
CA TRP A 231 19.55 -19.16 -13.18
C TRP A 231 19.13 -18.94 -11.72
N PRO A 232 19.40 -17.75 -11.15
CA PRO A 232 19.00 -17.43 -9.79
C PRO A 232 17.48 -17.37 -9.64
N VAL A 233 16.91 -18.37 -8.95
CA VAL A 233 15.48 -18.49 -8.66
C VAL A 233 15.10 -17.75 -7.38
N HIS A 234 14.11 -16.87 -7.47
CA HIS A 234 13.48 -16.22 -6.32
C HIS A 234 12.21 -16.96 -5.92
N ARG A 235 12.07 -17.30 -4.64
CA ARG A 235 10.84 -17.90 -4.11
C ARG A 235 10.22 -16.99 -3.05
N PHE A 236 9.10 -16.37 -3.40
CA PHE A 236 8.30 -15.59 -2.46
C PHE A 236 7.21 -16.49 -1.90
N ALA A 237 7.32 -16.82 -0.61
CA ALA A 237 6.36 -17.68 0.04
C ALA A 237 4.98 -17.00 0.12
N LYS A 238 3.91 -17.72 -0.23
CA LYS A 238 2.54 -17.29 0.14
C LYS A 238 2.54 -17.06 1.64
N ARG A 239 2.10 -15.86 2.07
CA ARG A 239 1.98 -15.48 3.47
C ARG A 239 0.92 -16.33 4.16
N LYS A 240 1.27 -17.55 4.57
CA LYS A 240 0.40 -18.40 5.39
C LYS A 240 0.28 -17.76 6.77
N THR A 241 -0.93 -17.65 7.30
CA THR A 241 -1.14 -17.31 8.70
C THR A 241 -0.73 -18.51 9.54
N GLY A 242 0.49 -18.49 10.06
CA GLY A 242 0.97 -19.51 10.97
C GLY A 242 0.34 -19.37 12.36
N PHE A 243 0.50 -20.42 13.17
CA PHE A 243 0.14 -20.39 14.58
C PHE A 243 0.88 -19.26 15.32
N SER A 244 2.14 -19.01 14.94
CA SER A 244 2.97 -17.98 15.57
C SER A 244 2.42 -16.55 15.37
N GLU A 245 1.96 -16.22 14.16
CA GLU A 245 1.40 -14.91 13.82
C GLU A 245 0.04 -14.71 14.50
N THR A 246 -0.74 -15.78 14.59
CA THR A 246 -2.03 -15.78 15.32
C THR A 246 -1.79 -15.54 16.81
N LEU A 247 -0.82 -16.24 17.41
CA LEU A 247 -0.44 -16.07 18.80
C LEU A 247 0.07 -14.64 19.06
N ARG A 248 0.98 -14.12 18.22
CA ARG A 248 1.51 -12.75 18.33
C ARG A 248 0.43 -11.70 18.22
N THR A 249 -0.53 -11.90 17.33
CA THR A 249 -1.72 -11.05 17.19
C THR A 249 -2.57 -11.10 18.47
N GLY A 250 -2.81 -12.31 18.99
CA GLY A 250 -3.51 -12.50 20.26
C GLY A 250 -2.82 -11.80 21.42
N LEU A 251 -1.48 -11.91 21.51
CA LEU A 251 -0.68 -11.19 22.50
C LEU A 251 -0.83 -9.68 22.36
N ALA A 252 -0.72 -9.12 21.15
CA ALA A 252 -0.85 -7.68 20.93
C ALA A 252 -2.22 -7.12 21.39
N TYR A 253 -3.30 -7.86 21.16
CA TYR A 253 -4.62 -7.51 21.70
C TYR A 253 -4.74 -7.79 23.20
N GLY A 254 -4.19 -8.90 23.70
CA GLY A 254 -4.17 -9.24 25.13
C GLY A 254 -3.43 -8.20 25.97
N GLY A 255 -2.37 -7.60 25.42
CA GLY A 255 -1.62 -6.51 26.04
C GLY A 255 -2.40 -5.21 26.28
N MET A 256 -3.63 -5.08 25.73
CA MET A 256 -4.49 -3.92 25.98
C MET A 256 -4.93 -3.85 27.45
N LEU A 257 -5.29 -4.98 28.08
CA LEU A 257 -5.77 -5.00 29.46
C LEU A 257 -4.67 -4.57 30.45
N PRO A 258 -3.46 -5.15 30.45
CA PRO A 258 -2.37 -4.70 31.30
C PRO A 258 -2.03 -3.22 31.11
N ALA A 259 -2.07 -2.72 29.87
CA ALA A 259 -1.77 -1.32 29.60
C ALA A 259 -2.86 -0.35 30.12
N ILE A 260 -4.14 -0.73 30.04
CA ILE A 260 -5.23 0.03 30.68
C ILE A 260 -5.02 0.05 32.19
N LEU A 261 -4.72 -1.12 32.78
CA LEU A 261 -4.46 -1.23 34.22
C LEU A 261 -3.22 -0.45 34.67
N ALA A 262 -2.19 -0.34 33.83
CA ALA A 262 -0.98 0.44 34.12
C ALA A 262 -1.26 1.95 34.29
N GLY A 263 -2.33 2.48 33.69
CA GLY A 263 -2.78 3.86 33.90
C GLY A 263 -3.51 4.10 35.23
N VAL A 264 -4.02 3.04 35.88
CA VAL A 264 -4.83 3.15 37.11
C VAL A 264 -4.00 3.65 38.31
N PRO A 265 -2.79 3.12 38.61
CA PRO A 265 -1.96 3.65 39.71
C PRO A 265 -1.67 5.13 39.56
N VAL A 266 -1.42 5.62 38.34
CA VAL A 266 -1.20 7.05 38.08
C VAL A 266 -2.41 7.87 38.54
N ARG A 267 -3.63 7.40 38.27
CA ARG A 267 -4.86 8.06 38.69
C ARG A 267 -5.05 8.02 40.22
N LEU A 268 -4.73 6.90 40.85
CA LEU A 268 -4.88 6.70 42.30
C LEU A 268 -3.86 7.51 43.11
N LEU A 269 -2.66 7.72 42.57
CA LEU A 269 -1.58 8.49 43.19
C LEU A 269 -1.70 10.01 42.91
N GLY A 270 -2.90 10.50 42.54
CA GLY A 270 -3.16 11.92 42.31
C GLY A 270 -2.77 12.45 40.93
N GLY A 271 -2.36 11.57 40.00
CA GLY A 271 -2.05 11.94 38.62
C GLY A 271 -3.28 12.33 37.79
N SER A 272 -3.05 13.20 36.81
CA SER A 272 -4.08 13.64 35.88
C SER A 272 -4.56 12.51 34.94
N ALA A 273 -5.78 12.64 34.43
CA ALA A 273 -6.30 11.71 33.41
C ALA A 273 -5.39 11.64 32.16
N ARG A 274 -4.72 12.75 31.82
CA ARG A 274 -3.75 12.83 30.73
C ARG A 274 -2.49 12.01 31.01
N GLN A 275 -1.94 12.08 32.23
CA GLN A 275 -0.79 11.26 32.60
C GLN A 275 -1.13 9.75 32.58
N ALA A 276 -2.32 9.37 33.04
CA ALA A 276 -2.79 7.99 32.95
C ALA A 276 -2.92 7.53 31.49
N ALA A 277 -3.51 8.36 30.62
CA ALA A 277 -3.63 8.08 29.19
C ALA A 277 -2.25 7.93 28.51
N ASN A 278 -1.28 8.79 28.86
CA ASN A 278 0.10 8.72 28.35
C ASN A 278 0.76 7.38 28.71
N VAL A 279 0.63 6.92 29.96
CA VAL A 279 1.18 5.62 30.39
C VAL A 279 0.49 4.46 29.66
N THR A 280 -0.85 4.50 29.56
CA THR A 280 -1.61 3.46 28.88
C THR A 280 -1.21 3.33 27.40
N ILE A 281 -1.17 4.43 26.65
CA ILE A 281 -0.86 4.37 25.22
C ILE A 281 0.61 4.01 24.96
N ALA A 282 1.55 4.53 25.74
CA ALA A 282 2.97 4.22 25.59
C ALA A 282 3.25 2.74 25.90
N THR A 283 2.71 2.23 27.01
CA THR A 283 2.89 0.84 27.44
C THR A 283 2.31 -0.13 26.43
N TRP A 284 1.07 0.10 25.98
CA TRP A 284 0.44 -0.75 24.97
C TRP A 284 1.22 -0.73 23.66
N SER A 285 1.62 0.46 23.19
CA SER A 285 2.29 0.60 21.89
C SER A 285 3.66 -0.07 21.89
N ASP A 286 4.44 0.04 22.97
CA ASP A 286 5.74 -0.62 23.09
C ASP A 286 5.58 -2.15 23.17
N PHE A 287 4.64 -2.65 23.98
CA PHE A 287 4.37 -4.09 24.10
C PHE A 287 3.81 -4.69 22.81
N ALA A 288 2.74 -4.10 22.25
CA ALA A 288 2.07 -4.61 21.06
C ALA A 288 3.02 -4.62 19.86
N SER A 289 3.81 -3.56 19.68
CA SER A 289 4.80 -3.49 18.61
C SER A 289 5.89 -4.57 18.77
N ALA A 290 6.37 -4.82 19.98
CA ALA A 290 7.33 -5.89 20.24
C ALA A 290 6.71 -7.28 19.97
N ALA A 291 5.48 -7.50 20.44
CA ALA A 291 4.78 -8.78 20.27
C ALA A 291 4.57 -9.15 18.79
N ILE A 292 4.25 -8.18 17.94
CA ILE A 292 4.04 -8.42 16.50
C ILE A 292 5.34 -8.37 15.68
N GLY A 293 6.48 -8.03 16.28
CA GLY A 293 7.76 -7.86 15.58
C GLY A 293 7.77 -6.64 14.66
N LEU A 294 7.18 -5.52 15.10
CA LEU A 294 7.17 -4.25 14.38
C LEU A 294 8.44 -3.45 14.68
N ASP A 295 9.32 -3.33 13.68
CA ASP A 295 10.46 -2.41 13.68
C ASP A 295 10.08 -1.11 12.96
N ILE A 296 10.41 0.05 13.53
CA ILE A 296 10.03 1.35 12.95
C ILE A 296 11.30 2.17 12.68
N ARG A 297 11.53 2.47 11.40
CA ARG A 297 12.64 3.31 10.94
C ARG A 297 12.12 4.70 10.63
N ILE A 298 12.64 5.69 11.34
CA ILE A 298 12.09 7.05 11.34
C ILE A 298 13.13 8.03 10.79
N ILE A 299 12.73 8.83 9.82
CA ILE A 299 13.44 10.03 9.35
C ILE A 299 12.65 11.26 9.83
N GLY A 300 13.34 12.32 10.25
CA GLY A 300 12.71 13.55 10.74
C GLY A 300 12.13 13.45 12.17
N ARG A 301 12.66 12.54 13.00
CA ARG A 301 12.14 12.27 14.36
C ARG A 301 12.03 13.53 15.23
N GLU A 302 12.95 14.48 15.05
CA GLU A 302 12.98 15.77 15.73
C GLU A 302 11.70 16.60 15.50
N HIS A 303 11.03 16.43 14.36
CA HIS A 303 9.81 17.17 14.03
C HIS A 303 8.62 16.76 14.90
N LEU A 304 8.62 15.52 15.44
CA LEU A 304 7.59 15.04 16.38
C LEU A 304 7.54 15.87 17.68
N TRP A 305 8.66 16.48 18.06
CA TRP A 305 8.84 17.19 19.33
C TRP A 305 9.13 18.67 19.18
N SER A 306 9.43 19.13 17.96
CA SER A 306 9.80 20.52 17.68
C SER A 306 8.70 21.55 18.00
N ARG A 307 7.42 21.19 17.84
CA ARG A 307 6.26 22.06 18.08
C ARG A 307 5.09 21.22 18.61
N ARG A 308 4.68 21.45 19.85
CA ARG A 308 3.47 20.85 20.46
C ARG A 308 2.73 21.90 21.31
N PRO A 309 1.38 21.88 21.37
CA PRO A 309 0.47 20.98 20.66
C PRO A 309 0.49 21.19 19.14
N ALA A 310 0.18 20.13 18.39
CA ALA A 310 0.11 20.13 16.94
C ALA A 310 -0.97 19.16 16.44
N VAL A 311 -1.39 19.31 15.19
CA VAL A 311 -2.20 18.31 14.49
C VAL A 311 -1.27 17.43 13.66
N PHE A 312 -1.00 16.23 14.15
CA PHE A 312 -0.28 15.18 13.45
C PHE A 312 -1.21 14.51 12.44
N VAL A 313 -0.89 14.65 11.16
CA VAL A 313 -1.66 14.09 10.05
C VAL A 313 -0.89 12.89 9.52
N PHE A 314 -1.54 11.75 9.32
CA PHE A 314 -0.90 10.54 8.78
C PHE A 314 -1.76 9.81 7.74
N ASN A 315 -1.15 9.11 6.80
CA ASN A 315 -1.87 8.27 5.83
C ASN A 315 -2.31 6.96 6.49
N HIS A 316 -3.48 6.43 6.12
CA HIS A 316 -4.12 5.33 6.83
C HIS A 316 -4.22 4.07 5.99
N GLN A 317 -3.39 3.07 6.30
CA GLN A 317 -3.26 1.84 5.53
C GLN A 317 -3.50 0.59 6.36
N SER A 318 -3.27 0.62 7.68
CA SER A 318 -3.36 -0.56 8.54
C SER A 318 -4.06 -0.27 9.88
N ALA A 319 -4.53 -1.32 10.57
CA ALA A 319 -4.87 -1.13 12.00
C ALA A 319 -3.61 -0.94 12.86
N ALA A 320 -2.45 -1.39 12.37
CA ALA A 320 -1.16 -1.15 13.00
C ALA A 320 -0.80 0.34 13.09
N ASP A 321 -1.44 1.20 12.31
CA ASP A 321 -1.21 2.66 12.35
C ASP A 321 -1.42 3.23 13.76
N VAL A 322 -2.37 2.68 14.55
CA VAL A 322 -2.57 3.13 15.93
C VAL A 322 -1.36 2.79 16.81
N MET A 323 -0.74 1.63 16.61
CA MET A 323 0.48 1.22 17.32
C MET A 323 1.67 2.07 16.87
N ILE A 324 1.80 2.32 15.57
CA ILE A 324 2.84 3.17 14.99
C ILE A 324 2.75 4.58 15.57
N ILE A 325 1.58 5.22 15.51
CA ILE A 325 1.37 6.57 16.05
C ILE A 325 1.63 6.61 17.56
N GLY A 326 1.16 5.61 18.31
CA GLY A 326 1.43 5.50 19.74
C GLY A 326 2.93 5.41 20.06
N ARG A 327 3.71 4.69 19.25
CA ARG A 327 5.17 4.63 19.38
C ARG A 327 5.89 5.93 19.01
N LEU A 328 5.37 6.66 18.02
CA LEU A 328 5.96 7.92 17.56
C LEU A 328 5.69 9.07 18.56
N LEU A 329 4.45 9.26 18.97
CA LEU A 329 4.02 10.42 19.76
C LEU A 329 4.15 10.23 21.27
N ARG A 330 4.03 8.98 21.74
CA ARG A 330 4.19 8.49 23.13
C ARG A 330 3.28 9.10 24.19
N GLN A 331 3.20 10.42 24.27
CA GLN A 331 2.49 11.18 25.30
C GLN A 331 1.87 12.43 24.70
N ASP A 332 0.95 13.06 25.42
CA ASP A 332 0.40 14.40 25.15
C ASP A 332 -0.32 14.50 23.80
N PHE A 333 -0.95 13.41 23.38
CA PHE A 333 -1.78 13.37 22.18
C PHE A 333 -3.06 12.58 22.40
N THR A 334 -4.08 12.89 21.61
CA THR A 334 -5.29 12.09 21.45
C THR A 334 -5.54 11.78 19.98
N GLY A 335 -6.33 10.74 19.71
CA GLY A 335 -6.79 10.40 18.36
C GLY A 335 -8.24 10.82 18.12
N ILE A 336 -8.64 10.87 16.84
CA ILE A 336 -10.06 10.91 16.45
C ILE A 336 -10.46 9.59 15.82
N ALA A 337 -11.45 8.93 16.41
CA ALA A 337 -12.00 7.66 15.95
C ALA A 337 -13.48 7.76 15.59
N LYS A 338 -13.97 6.76 14.85
CA LYS A 338 -15.40 6.58 14.59
C LYS A 338 -16.12 6.15 15.87
N ILE A 339 -17.31 6.64 16.13
CA ILE A 339 -18.11 6.27 17.32
C ILE A 339 -18.31 4.75 17.45
N GLU A 340 -18.42 4.03 16.34
CA GLU A 340 -18.57 2.57 16.35
C GLU A 340 -17.33 1.85 16.87
N ALA A 341 -16.14 2.44 16.72
CA ALA A 341 -14.90 1.88 17.27
C ALA A 341 -14.92 1.86 18.81
N SER A 342 -15.71 2.74 19.45
CA SER A 342 -15.88 2.77 20.91
C SER A 342 -16.63 1.54 21.47
N ARG A 343 -17.30 0.76 20.61
CA ARG A 343 -18.12 -0.40 20.98
C ARG A 343 -17.33 -1.70 21.04
N ALA A 344 -16.11 -1.73 20.50
CA ALA A 344 -15.25 -2.89 20.59
C ALA A 344 -14.77 -3.08 22.04
N LEU A 345 -14.78 -4.31 22.55
CA LEU A 345 -14.53 -4.59 23.96
C LEU A 345 -13.15 -4.10 24.42
N LEU A 346 -12.07 -4.71 23.91
CA LEU A 346 -10.70 -4.37 24.34
C LEU A 346 -10.20 -3.09 23.69
N SER A 347 -10.30 -2.99 22.36
CA SER A 347 -9.78 -1.83 21.62
C SER A 347 -10.58 -0.55 21.87
N GLY A 348 -11.90 -0.64 22.00
CA GLY A 348 -12.73 0.52 22.33
C GLY A 348 -12.47 1.05 23.74
N THR A 349 -12.25 0.16 24.71
CA THR A 349 -11.88 0.54 26.09
C THR A 349 -10.50 1.18 26.15
N LEU A 350 -9.51 0.61 25.43
CA LEU A 350 -8.18 1.22 25.32
C LEU A 350 -8.25 2.62 24.73
N LEU A 351 -9.00 2.82 23.64
CA LEU A 351 -9.15 4.13 23.00
C LEU A 351 -9.79 5.16 23.96
N LYS A 352 -10.79 4.75 24.74
CA LYS A 352 -11.39 5.61 25.79
C LYS A 352 -10.38 5.95 26.89
N ALA A 353 -9.64 4.96 27.38
CA ALA A 353 -8.59 5.17 28.39
C ALA A 353 -7.46 6.07 27.89
N ALA A 354 -7.15 6.00 26.60
CA ALA A 354 -6.20 6.89 25.92
C ALA A 354 -6.78 8.29 25.59
N GLY A 355 -8.02 8.59 25.97
CA GLY A 355 -8.64 9.91 25.78
C GLY A 355 -9.10 10.21 24.36
N THR A 356 -9.33 9.20 23.52
CA THR A 356 -9.73 9.34 22.10
C THR A 356 -11.07 10.07 21.94
N VAL A 357 -11.12 11.03 21.02
CA VAL A 357 -12.36 11.73 20.65
C VAL A 357 -13.13 10.90 19.61
N PHE A 358 -14.40 10.58 19.91
CA PHE A 358 -15.26 9.79 19.04
C PHE A 358 -16.23 10.68 18.27
N ILE A 359 -16.26 10.53 16.94
CA ILE A 359 -17.12 11.35 16.06
C ILE A 359 -18.05 10.45 15.24
N ASP A 360 -19.32 10.85 15.17
CA ASP A 360 -20.26 10.33 14.17
C ASP A 360 -20.05 11.07 12.84
N ARG A 361 -19.71 10.32 11.80
CA ARG A 361 -19.40 10.86 10.46
C ARG A 361 -20.60 10.79 9.52
N ALA A 362 -21.72 10.19 9.95
CA ALA A 362 -22.94 10.08 9.17
C ALA A 362 -23.74 11.40 9.19
N ASP A 363 -23.67 12.15 10.29
CA ASP A 363 -24.33 13.44 10.43
C ASP A 363 -23.47 14.58 9.86
N ARG A 364 -23.72 14.91 8.59
CA ARG A 364 -23.01 16.01 7.90
C ARG A 364 -23.44 17.40 8.36
N GLY A 365 -24.60 17.53 9.02
CA GLY A 365 -25.17 18.82 9.41
C GLY A 365 -24.46 19.47 10.61
N LYS A 366 -23.86 18.66 11.49
CA LYS A 366 -23.18 19.11 12.73
C LYS A 366 -21.67 18.89 12.74
N ALA A 367 -21.07 18.64 11.57
CA ALA A 367 -19.69 18.18 11.48
C ALA A 367 -18.64 19.16 12.04
N LEU A 368 -18.92 20.48 12.10
CA LEU A 368 -18.01 21.46 12.70
C LEU A 368 -18.11 21.51 14.22
N GLU A 369 -19.32 21.44 14.79
CA GLU A 369 -19.52 21.36 16.25
C GLU A 369 -18.94 20.06 16.83
N ALA A 370 -19.06 18.95 16.10
CA ALA A 370 -18.46 17.67 16.48
C ALA A 370 -16.93 17.70 16.60
N LEU A 371 -16.25 18.75 16.09
CA LEU A 371 -14.81 18.92 16.20
C LEU A 371 -14.38 19.79 17.39
N GLN A 372 -15.32 20.48 18.08
CA GLN A 372 -14.99 21.37 19.20
C GLN A 372 -14.21 20.69 20.33
N PRO A 373 -14.57 19.48 20.79
CA PRO A 373 -13.80 18.81 21.84
C PRO A 373 -12.33 18.58 21.46
N ALA A 374 -12.05 18.37 20.17
CA ALA A 374 -10.68 18.21 19.68
C ALA A 374 -9.93 19.55 19.60
N VAL A 375 -10.62 20.65 19.27
CA VAL A 375 -10.04 22.01 19.31
C VAL A 375 -9.72 22.42 20.74
N GLU A 376 -10.60 22.13 21.69
CA GLU A 376 -10.38 22.36 23.12
C GLU A 376 -9.20 21.55 23.65
N ALA A 377 -9.09 20.27 23.28
CA ALA A 377 -7.94 19.45 23.62
C ALA A 377 -6.61 20.07 23.12
N LEU A 378 -6.59 20.57 21.89
CA LEU A 378 -5.44 21.28 21.32
C LEU A 378 -5.10 22.55 22.13
N ARG A 379 -6.10 23.38 22.46
CA ARG A 379 -5.89 24.59 23.28
C ARG A 379 -5.39 24.29 24.69
N ASN A 380 -5.79 23.14 25.24
CA ASN A 380 -5.34 22.64 26.55
C ASN A 380 -3.98 21.89 26.46
N GLY A 381 -3.24 22.07 25.36
CA GLY A 381 -1.90 21.53 25.20
C GLY A 381 -1.81 20.05 24.81
N THR A 382 -2.92 19.42 24.40
CA THR A 382 -2.95 18.03 23.94
C THR A 382 -2.92 18.00 22.42
N SER A 383 -1.91 17.36 21.83
CA SER A 383 -1.81 17.22 20.37
C SER A 383 -2.90 16.30 19.82
N LEU A 384 -3.14 16.36 18.51
CA LEU A 384 -4.13 15.52 17.85
C LEU A 384 -3.49 14.67 16.76
N ALA A 385 -3.75 13.37 16.74
CA ALA A 385 -3.37 12.49 15.65
C ALA A 385 -4.60 12.09 14.83
N ILE A 386 -4.57 12.33 13.51
CA ILE A 386 -5.70 12.07 12.63
C ILE A 386 -5.29 11.64 11.23
N ALA A 387 -5.97 10.62 10.72
CA ALA A 387 -5.92 10.26 9.31
C ALA A 387 -6.96 11.07 8.50
N PRO A 388 -6.53 12.01 7.63
CA PRO A 388 -7.44 12.89 6.91
C PRO A 388 -8.22 12.15 5.80
N GLU A 389 -7.75 10.97 5.36
CA GLU A 389 -8.48 10.08 4.45
C GLU A 389 -9.79 9.55 5.10
N GLY A 390 -9.73 9.28 6.40
CA GLY A 390 -10.86 8.84 7.22
C GLY A 390 -11.36 7.40 6.97
N THR A 391 -10.69 6.63 6.12
CA THR A 391 -10.84 5.17 5.97
C THR A 391 -9.48 4.58 5.62
N ARG A 392 -9.25 3.31 5.97
CA ARG A 392 -8.04 2.60 5.54
C ARG A 392 -8.05 2.38 4.03
N SER A 393 -6.95 2.71 3.38
CA SER A 393 -6.69 2.45 1.97
C SER A 393 -6.51 0.95 1.72
N GLU A 394 -7.01 0.48 0.58
CA GLU A 394 -6.85 -0.92 0.12
C GLU A 394 -5.54 -1.13 -0.63
N THR A 395 -4.96 -0.02 -1.08
CA THR A 395 -3.78 0.08 -1.92
C THR A 395 -2.73 0.96 -1.25
N ALA A 396 -1.50 0.94 -1.77
CA ALA A 396 -0.45 1.87 -1.34
C ALA A 396 -0.77 3.33 -1.76
N ALA A 397 -1.65 3.51 -2.74
CA ALA A 397 -2.07 4.82 -3.24
C ALA A 397 -2.72 5.69 -2.15
N LEU A 398 -2.30 6.96 -2.11
CA LEU A 398 -2.81 7.93 -1.15
C LEU A 398 -4.19 8.47 -1.55
N GLY A 399 -5.16 8.32 -0.64
CA GLY A 399 -6.52 8.82 -0.82
C GLY A 399 -6.67 10.34 -0.74
N ALA A 400 -7.92 10.77 -0.85
CA ALA A 400 -8.31 12.17 -0.72
C ALA A 400 -8.28 12.65 0.74
N PHE A 401 -7.69 13.81 0.99
CA PHE A 401 -7.65 14.39 2.34
C PHE A 401 -8.93 15.19 2.62
N LYS A 402 -9.53 14.96 3.79
CA LYS A 402 -10.66 15.74 4.30
C LYS A 402 -10.16 16.97 5.05
N LYS A 403 -10.90 18.08 4.95
CA LYS A 403 -10.54 19.39 5.53
C LYS A 403 -10.56 19.44 7.07
N GLY A 404 -11.23 18.51 7.74
CA GLY A 404 -11.50 18.59 9.19
C GLY A 404 -10.25 18.76 10.05
N ALA A 405 -9.19 17.99 9.78
CA ALA A 405 -7.91 18.09 10.49
C ALA A 405 -7.29 19.50 10.41
N PHE A 406 -7.34 20.09 9.22
CA PHE A 406 -6.76 21.39 8.90
C PHE A 406 -7.58 22.54 9.49
N HIS A 407 -8.90 22.42 9.50
CA HIS A 407 -9.76 23.36 10.22
C HIS A 407 -9.48 23.36 11.73
N MET A 408 -9.30 22.19 12.35
CA MET A 408 -8.95 22.12 13.78
C MET A 408 -7.59 22.77 14.06
N ALA A 409 -6.58 22.49 13.22
CA ALA A 409 -5.26 23.10 13.35
C ALA A 409 -5.33 24.64 13.26
N MET A 410 -6.08 25.16 12.28
CA MET A 410 -6.30 26.59 12.08
C MET A 410 -7.07 27.24 13.25
N GLN A 411 -8.14 26.61 13.74
CA GLN A 411 -8.96 27.14 14.84
C GLN A 411 -8.24 27.14 16.20
N ALA A 412 -7.34 26.17 16.40
CA ALA A 412 -6.50 26.09 17.59
C ALA A 412 -5.21 26.93 17.48
N GLY A 413 -4.87 27.45 16.29
CA GLY A 413 -3.63 28.20 16.07
C GLY A 413 -2.36 27.35 16.17
N VAL A 414 -2.46 26.05 15.88
CA VAL A 414 -1.36 25.07 16.00
C VAL A 414 -0.88 24.60 14.62
N PRO A 415 0.38 24.17 14.48
CA PRO A 415 0.88 23.67 13.20
C PRO A 415 0.31 22.30 12.84
N VAL A 416 0.37 21.98 11.54
CA VAL A 416 0.13 20.64 11.01
C VAL A 416 1.48 19.94 10.84
N VAL A 417 1.63 18.72 11.35
CA VAL A 417 2.85 17.92 11.20
C VAL A 417 2.53 16.66 10.40
N PRO A 418 3.01 16.54 9.15
CA PRO A 418 2.81 15.35 8.33
C PRO A 418 3.65 14.16 8.82
N ILE A 419 3.04 12.99 8.95
CA ILE A 419 3.68 11.70 9.23
C ILE A 419 3.35 10.76 8.07
N VAL A 420 4.33 10.48 7.23
CA VAL A 420 4.20 9.63 6.04
C VAL A 420 4.64 8.21 6.40
N ILE A 421 3.74 7.25 6.25
CA ILE A 421 3.95 5.83 6.52
C ILE A 421 3.99 5.08 5.18
N HIS A 422 5.12 4.46 4.83
CA HIS A 422 5.32 3.96 3.46
C HIS A 422 4.71 2.59 3.19
N ASN A 423 4.76 1.69 4.17
CA ASN A 423 4.53 0.27 3.95
C ASN A 423 3.76 -0.43 5.09
N ALA A 424 2.83 0.28 5.74
CA ALA A 424 2.03 -0.31 6.83
C ALA A 424 1.15 -1.50 6.38
N LEU A 425 0.85 -1.61 5.08
CA LEU A 425 0.21 -2.78 4.49
C LEU A 425 1.02 -4.07 4.70
N ASP A 426 2.33 -3.98 4.88
CA ASP A 426 3.17 -5.17 5.11
C ASP A 426 2.87 -5.83 6.45
N VAL A 427 2.47 -5.03 7.46
CA VAL A 427 2.14 -5.47 8.81
C VAL A 427 0.76 -6.12 8.85
N GLN A 428 -0.25 -5.44 8.30
CA GLN A 428 -1.61 -5.94 8.21
C GLN A 428 -2.36 -5.22 7.10
N PRO A 429 -2.57 -5.86 5.94
CA PRO A 429 -3.44 -5.37 4.89
C PRO A 429 -4.89 -5.22 5.37
N LYS A 430 -5.65 -4.36 4.71
CA LYS A 430 -7.07 -4.20 5.00
C LYS A 430 -7.83 -5.50 4.75
N GLY A 431 -8.68 -5.89 5.70
CA GLY A 431 -9.50 -7.11 5.63
C GLY A 431 -8.87 -8.31 6.34
N GLU A 432 -7.59 -8.24 6.69
CA GLU A 432 -6.93 -9.27 7.48
C GLU A 432 -7.04 -9.01 8.98
N SER A 433 -7.13 -10.08 9.77
CA SER A 433 -7.22 -10.03 11.23
C SER A 433 -5.90 -10.25 11.95
N VAL A 434 -4.86 -10.70 11.24
CA VAL A 434 -3.56 -11.11 11.79
C VAL A 434 -2.51 -10.04 11.49
N PHE A 435 -1.68 -9.72 12.48
CA PHE A 435 -0.49 -8.89 12.34
C PHE A 435 0.72 -9.73 11.97
N ARG A 436 1.61 -9.17 11.16
CA ARG A 436 2.86 -9.80 10.72
C ARG A 436 4.06 -8.94 11.08
N PRO A 437 5.20 -9.56 11.40
CA PRO A 437 6.46 -8.85 11.57
C PRO A 437 6.83 -8.12 10.28
N ALA A 438 7.18 -6.85 10.41
CA ALA A 438 7.69 -6.04 9.31
C ALA A 438 8.47 -4.84 9.85
N THR A 439 9.42 -4.37 9.04
CA THR A 439 10.02 -3.05 9.25
C THR A 439 9.18 -2.01 8.51
N VAL A 440 8.66 -1.02 9.24
CA VAL A 440 7.89 0.10 8.70
C VAL A 440 8.78 1.34 8.62
N TYR A 441 8.81 1.96 7.45
CA TYR A 441 9.49 3.23 7.23
C TYR A 441 8.51 4.38 7.45
N VAL A 442 8.95 5.37 8.22
CA VAL A 442 8.19 6.57 8.55
C VAL A 442 9.03 7.80 8.28
N GLU A 443 8.49 8.74 7.52
CA GLU A 443 9.05 10.07 7.35
C GLU A 443 8.16 11.10 8.06
N VAL A 444 8.72 11.83 9.01
CA VAL A 444 8.03 12.94 9.67
C VAL A 444 8.51 14.23 9.04
N LEU A 445 7.60 14.96 8.41
CA LEU A 445 7.93 16.20 7.70
C LEU A 445 7.89 17.41 8.63
N ALA A 446 8.53 18.49 8.20
CA ALA A 446 8.63 19.73 8.99
C ALA A 446 7.24 20.28 9.36
N PRO A 447 7.07 20.85 10.57
CA PRO A 447 5.81 21.47 10.96
C PRO A 447 5.41 22.60 10.02
N ILE A 448 4.15 22.58 9.59
CA ILE A 448 3.57 23.58 8.70
C ILE A 448 2.75 24.54 9.55
N ALA A 449 3.19 25.79 9.61
CA ALA A 449 2.49 26.84 10.34
C ALA A 449 1.12 27.12 9.69
N THR A 450 0.09 27.24 10.53
CA THR A 450 -1.27 27.60 10.11
C THR A 450 -1.54 29.11 10.19
N THR A 451 -0.53 29.89 10.59
CA THR A 451 -0.60 31.35 10.66
C THR A 451 -0.94 31.92 9.27
N GLY A 452 -1.97 32.76 9.19
CA GLY A 452 -2.44 33.34 7.93
C GLY A 452 -3.33 32.43 7.08
N TRP A 453 -3.60 31.19 7.50
CA TRP A 453 -4.58 30.35 6.82
C TRP A 453 -5.99 30.90 7.03
N SER A 454 -6.85 30.73 6.02
CA SER A 454 -8.25 31.13 6.10
C SER A 454 -9.17 30.02 5.58
N ALA A 455 -10.43 30.04 6.02
CA ALA A 455 -11.42 29.07 5.58
C ALA A 455 -11.63 29.07 4.05
N ARG A 456 -11.48 30.22 3.39
CA ARG A 456 -11.56 30.34 1.92
C ARG A 456 -10.38 29.67 1.20
N GLY A 457 -9.19 29.70 1.78
CA GLY A 457 -7.96 29.14 1.19
C GLY A 457 -7.66 27.70 1.59
N ILE A 458 -8.48 27.09 2.45
CA ILE A 458 -8.15 25.80 3.09
C ILE A 458 -7.92 24.67 2.07
N ASP A 459 -8.65 24.65 0.95
CA ASP A 459 -8.53 23.60 -0.07
C ASP A 459 -7.13 23.57 -0.70
N LYS A 460 -6.54 24.75 -0.91
CA LYS A 460 -5.17 24.89 -1.40
C LYS A 460 -4.19 24.26 -0.40
N HIS A 461 -4.30 24.59 0.89
CA HIS A 461 -3.42 24.05 1.91
C HIS A 461 -3.58 22.54 2.11
N VAL A 462 -4.82 22.02 2.02
CA VAL A 462 -5.06 20.56 2.05
C VAL A 462 -4.35 19.87 0.88
N ALA A 463 -4.43 20.45 -0.31
CA ALA A 463 -3.75 19.92 -1.49
C ALA A 463 -2.21 20.00 -1.34
N GLU A 464 -1.68 21.13 -0.87
CA GLU A 464 -0.23 21.30 -0.60
C GLU A 464 0.31 20.26 0.38
N VAL A 465 -0.42 20.00 1.47
CA VAL A 465 -0.04 18.96 2.43
C VAL A 465 -0.15 17.57 1.82
N ARG A 466 -1.20 17.30 1.04
CA ARG A 466 -1.33 16.01 0.33
C ARG A 466 -0.18 15.79 -0.66
N ASP A 467 0.25 16.83 -1.37
CA ASP A 467 1.35 16.75 -2.32
C ASP A 467 2.69 16.46 -1.63
N LEU A 468 2.88 16.91 -0.39
CA LEU A 468 4.02 16.50 0.42
C LEU A 468 4.02 14.99 0.70
N PHE A 469 2.86 14.40 1.02
CA PHE A 469 2.73 12.95 1.16
C PHE A 469 3.01 12.23 -0.17
N LEU A 470 2.46 12.71 -1.29
CA LEU A 470 2.70 12.08 -2.60
C LEU A 470 4.18 12.07 -2.95
N ARG A 471 4.89 13.20 -2.76
CA ARG A 471 6.34 13.29 -2.98
C ARG A 471 7.11 12.33 -2.09
N ALA A 472 6.82 12.30 -0.79
CA ALA A 472 7.44 11.38 0.16
C ALA A 472 7.20 9.91 -0.22
N LEU A 473 5.98 9.57 -0.63
CA LEU A 473 5.61 8.23 -1.07
C LEU A 473 6.14 7.87 -2.49
N GLY A 474 6.78 8.80 -3.20
CA GLY A 474 7.20 8.61 -4.59
C GLY A 474 6.04 8.42 -5.57
N GLN A 475 4.85 8.92 -5.22
CA GLN A 475 3.64 8.81 -6.03
C GLN A 475 3.48 10.05 -6.94
N PRO A 476 2.92 9.89 -8.15
CA PRO A 476 2.75 11.01 -9.06
C PRO A 476 1.81 12.06 -8.45
N ALA A 477 2.19 13.34 -8.62
CA ALA A 477 1.29 14.45 -8.35
C ALA A 477 0.12 14.37 -9.35
N GLY A 478 -1.12 14.39 -8.84
CA GLY A 478 -2.29 14.21 -9.68
C GLY A 478 -3.58 14.60 -8.97
N PRO A 479 -4.66 14.87 -9.73
CA PRO A 479 -5.94 15.29 -9.18
C PRO A 479 -6.42 14.31 -8.13
N THR A 480 -6.96 14.85 -7.03
CA THR A 480 -7.51 14.06 -5.93
C THR A 480 -8.50 13.03 -6.50
N PRO A 481 -8.27 11.71 -6.32
CA PRO A 481 -9.19 10.70 -6.85
C PRO A 481 -10.59 10.94 -6.27
N PRO A 482 -11.66 10.75 -7.08
CA PRO A 482 -13.01 11.06 -6.65
C PRO A 482 -13.37 10.28 -5.38
N LYS A 483 -14.20 10.90 -4.53
CA LYS A 483 -14.59 10.39 -3.22
C LYS A 483 -15.31 9.04 -3.38
N ARG A 484 -14.59 7.92 -3.24
CA ARG A 484 -15.15 6.56 -3.36
C ARG A 484 -16.32 6.39 -2.39
N ARG A 485 -17.51 6.04 -2.93
CA ARG A 485 -18.69 5.72 -2.12
C ARG A 485 -18.42 4.44 -1.36
N ALA A 486 -18.63 4.44 -0.05
CA ALA A 486 -18.59 3.21 0.74
C ALA A 486 -19.54 2.18 0.11
N PRO A 487 -19.15 0.90 0.02
CA PRO A 487 -20.05 -0.14 -0.47
C PRO A 487 -21.33 -0.10 0.37
N ARG A 488 -22.50 0.03 -0.29
CA ARG A 488 -23.78 -0.14 0.39
C ARG A 488 -23.73 -1.52 1.03
N LYS A 489 -23.76 -1.59 2.37
CA LYS A 489 -24.04 -2.85 3.08
C LYS A 489 -25.29 -3.41 2.43
N ALA A 490 -25.17 -4.56 1.76
CA ALA A 490 -26.33 -5.27 1.26
C ALA A 490 -27.25 -5.46 2.47
N ALA A 491 -28.44 -4.84 2.42
CA ALA A 491 -29.44 -5.05 3.44
C ALA A 491 -29.70 -6.55 3.48
N ALA A 492 -29.35 -7.19 4.59
CA ALA A 492 -29.72 -8.56 4.85
C ALA A 492 -31.25 -8.59 4.88
N ARG A 493 -31.88 -8.91 3.74
CA ARG A 493 -33.30 -9.20 3.68
C ARG A 493 -33.49 -10.48 4.49
N SER A 494 -34.07 -10.33 5.68
CA SER A 494 -34.56 -11.41 6.51
C SER A 494 -35.50 -12.28 5.68
N VAL A 495 -35.07 -13.49 5.34
CA VAL A 495 -35.94 -14.53 4.77
C VAL A 495 -36.77 -15.08 5.92
N THR A 496 -37.88 -14.42 6.21
CA THR A 496 -38.95 -14.94 7.08
C THR A 496 -40.29 -14.55 6.48
N ARG A 497 -40.84 -15.43 5.63
CA ARG A 497 -42.27 -15.75 5.47
C ARG A 497 -42.51 -16.48 4.15
N ARG A 498 -42.78 -17.79 4.24
CA ARG A 498 -43.82 -18.50 3.48
C ARG A 498 -43.83 -19.97 3.91
N LYS A 499 -44.53 -20.25 5.02
CA LYS A 499 -45.06 -21.57 5.34
C LYS A 499 -46.33 -21.38 6.18
N ALA A 500 -47.36 -20.84 5.53
CA ALA A 500 -48.76 -20.84 6.00
C ALA A 500 -49.62 -20.32 4.84
N ALA A 501 -50.05 -21.24 3.96
CA ALA A 501 -51.18 -21.12 3.04
C ALA A 501 -51.17 -22.36 2.12
N ARG A 502 -51.59 -23.49 2.68
CA ARG A 502 -52.11 -24.65 1.95
C ARG A 502 -53.20 -25.25 2.84
N THR A 503 -54.35 -24.61 2.79
CA THR A 503 -55.70 -25.14 3.01
C THR A 503 -56.61 -24.28 2.16
#